data_AF-A0A9N8WGN0-F1
#
_entry.id   AF-A0A9N8WGN0-F1
#
_cell.length_a   1.000
_cell.length_b   1.000
_cell.length_c   1.000
_cell.angle_alpha   90.00
_cell.angle_beta   90.00
_cell.angle_gamma   90.00
#
_symmetry.space_group_name_H-M   'P 1'
#
loop_
_entity.id
_entity.type
_entity.pdbx_description
1 polymer ?
#
loop_
_entity_poly.entity_id
_entity_poly.type
_entity_poly.pdbx_seq_one_letter_code
_entity_poly.pdbx_strand_id
1 'polypeptide(L)'
;MFINNTYFFIFTYKLEYKAPYADSATCLAQLTVNATNRFISSSANNQSNYFEILLQEISVKIPISRNRLATDEHFQYVQSISGTNLQFSIQIMNIVLYGISQFAKSDDELSANNSIAVNNGLRFLNGVTGGFFIISHSYFFTHFSFDDVNSKPEFSLTSKIIWAVPIFINAVVFICIKCKKGFIKNFRPEQYIFLILALYDSDTLLIINKVESIFKKEFQLTAKILAFADLIIKNVPLIILQIIYFKSIVTYSIVPLFVLVTTIFKIILGIIRSIIEIFAVRYSEERNQSTFQENKNKKDKNTQIQFEKI
;
A
#
# COMPACT_ATOMS: atom_id res chain seq x y z
N MET A 1 26.49 37.05 -7.00
CA MET A 1 27.23 36.59 -5.82
C MET A 1 26.84 35.14 -5.59
N PHE A 2 27.61 34.21 -6.17
CA PHE A 2 27.36 32.78 -6.04
C PHE A 2 27.89 32.32 -4.68
N ILE A 3 26.99 31.92 -3.78
CA ILE A 3 27.35 31.30 -2.51
C ILE A 3 27.83 29.88 -2.85
N ASN A 4 29.15 29.68 -2.83
CA ASN A 4 29.79 28.37 -2.82
C ASN A 4 29.47 27.67 -1.48
N ASN A 5 28.27 27.10 -1.37
CA ASN A 5 27.87 26.24 -0.25
C ASN A 5 28.31 24.81 -0.55
N THR A 6 29.60 24.55 -0.44
CA THR A 6 30.12 23.17 -0.46
C THR A 6 30.00 22.61 0.94
N TYR A 7 28.88 21.94 1.23
CA TYR A 7 28.70 21.18 2.46
C TYR A 7 29.59 19.94 2.42
N PHE A 8 30.78 20.03 3.03
CA PHE A 8 31.66 18.89 3.19
C PHE A 8 31.16 17.99 4.34
N PHE A 9 30.18 17.14 4.03
CA PHE A 9 29.85 15.99 4.86
C PHE A 9 30.77 14.83 4.50
N ILE A 10 31.72 14.51 5.38
CA ILE A 10 32.45 13.25 5.31
C ILE A 10 31.58 12.20 6.00
N PHE A 11 30.78 11.48 5.22
CA PHE A 11 30.25 10.20 5.68
C PHE A 11 31.36 9.16 5.52
N THR A 12 32.09 8.88 6.59
CA THR A 12 33.01 7.73 6.59
C THR A 12 32.19 6.47 6.80
N TYR A 13 31.48 6.01 5.78
CA TYR A 13 30.80 4.72 5.81
C TYR A 13 31.72 3.66 5.19
N LYS A 14 32.44 2.92 6.02
CA LYS A 14 33.24 1.77 5.57
C LYS A 14 32.33 0.53 5.58
N LEU A 15 31.47 0.39 4.57
CA LEU A 15 30.79 -0.90 4.31
C LEU A 15 31.82 -1.80 3.65
N GLU A 16 32.52 -2.63 4.43
CA GLU A 16 33.39 -3.68 3.89
C GLU A 16 32.60 -4.78 3.14
N TYR A 17 31.26 -4.69 3.14
CA TYR A 17 30.38 -5.56 2.38
C TYR A 17 29.46 -4.73 1.47
N LYS A 18 29.34 -5.11 0.20
CA LYS A 18 28.15 -4.77 -0.60
C LYS A 18 26.97 -5.55 0.00
N ALA A 19 26.39 -5.04 1.08
CA ALA A 19 25.17 -5.64 1.63
C ALA A 19 24.08 -5.56 0.55
N PRO A 20 23.27 -6.62 0.36
CA PRO A 20 22.08 -6.54 -0.47
C PRO A 20 21.21 -5.37 0.02
N TYR A 21 20.45 -4.74 -0.89
CA TYR A 21 19.56 -3.62 -0.59
C TYR A 21 18.77 -3.92 0.68
N ALA A 22 19.15 -3.28 1.80
CA ALA A 22 18.45 -3.48 3.05
C ALA A 22 17.03 -2.96 2.86
N ASP A 23 16.05 -3.84 3.03
CA ASP A 23 14.64 -3.51 2.80
C ASP A 23 14.24 -2.32 3.67
N SER A 24 14.64 -2.30 4.94
CA SER A 24 14.57 -1.13 5.82
C SER A 24 15.77 -1.08 6.76
N ALA A 25 16.20 0.12 7.13
CA ALA A 25 17.27 0.31 8.12
C ALA A 25 17.06 1.61 8.90
N THR A 26 17.46 1.60 10.17
CA THR A 26 17.56 2.81 10.99
C THR A 26 19.03 3.11 11.19
N CYS A 27 19.47 4.28 10.75
CA CYS A 27 20.85 4.72 10.85
C CYS A 27 20.93 5.94 11.76
N LEU A 28 21.92 5.96 12.65
CA LEU A 28 22.22 7.17 13.42
C LEU A 28 23.19 8.03 12.61
N ALA A 29 22.81 9.27 12.37
CA ALA A 29 23.64 10.27 11.73
C ALA A 29 24.09 11.30 12.75
N GLN A 30 25.35 11.72 12.67
CA GLN A 30 25.91 12.74 13.53
C GLN A 30 26.47 13.88 12.67
N LEU A 31 26.05 15.10 12.97
CA LEU A 31 26.58 16.30 12.36
C LEU A 31 27.95 16.65 12.96
N THR A 32 28.81 17.26 12.15
CA THR A 32 30.05 17.85 12.64
C THR A 32 29.74 19.05 13.55
N VAL A 33 30.69 19.46 14.40
CA VAL A 33 30.54 20.64 15.28
C VAL A 33 30.16 21.89 14.48
N ASN A 34 30.81 22.11 13.32
CA ASN A 34 30.50 23.25 12.45
C ASN A 34 29.08 23.19 11.87
N ALA A 35 28.64 22.01 11.41
CA ALA A 35 27.28 21.83 10.90
C ALA A 35 26.23 21.98 12.01
N THR A 36 26.54 21.49 13.22
CA THR A 36 25.72 21.65 14.42
C THR A 36 25.54 23.11 14.79
N ASN A 37 26.62 23.90 14.80
CA ASN A 37 26.55 25.34 15.08
C ASN A 37 25.70 26.08 14.05
N ARG A 38 25.81 25.73 12.76
CA ARG A 38 24.95 26.29 11.69
C ARG A 38 23.48 25.94 11.89
N PHE A 39 23.19 24.69 12.23
CA PHE A 39 21.83 24.23 12.50
C PHE A 39 21.22 25.00 13.69
N ILE A 40 21.94 25.11 14.80
CA ILE A 40 21.50 25.85 16.00
C ILE A 40 21.27 27.33 15.69
N SER A 41 22.14 27.95 14.88
CA SER A 41 22.01 29.36 14.50
C SER A 41 20.85 29.65 13.53
N SER A 42 20.24 28.60 12.96
CA SER A 42 19.12 28.73 12.02
C SER A 42 17.80 28.82 12.78
N SER A 43 16.86 29.64 12.29
CA SER A 43 15.49 29.69 12.83
C SER A 43 14.75 28.36 12.69
N ALA A 44 13.69 28.13 13.46
CA ALA A 44 12.93 26.87 13.43
C ALA A 44 12.45 26.47 12.02
N ASN A 45 11.92 27.41 11.23
CA ASN A 45 11.53 27.15 9.85
C ASN A 45 12.71 26.76 8.94
N ASN A 46 13.90 27.29 9.22
CA ASN A 46 15.11 26.98 8.47
C ASN A 46 15.72 25.64 8.89
N GLN A 47 15.45 25.15 10.11
CA GLN A 47 15.91 23.85 10.59
C GLN A 47 15.22 22.69 9.86
N SER A 48 13.90 22.75 9.64
CA SER A 48 13.20 21.75 8.82
C SER A 48 13.72 21.73 7.39
N ASN A 49 13.93 22.91 6.79
CA ASN A 49 14.51 23.03 5.46
C ASN A 49 15.95 22.48 5.40
N TYR A 50 16.73 22.66 6.47
CA TYR A 50 18.06 22.09 6.58
C TYR A 50 18.05 20.56 6.52
N PHE A 51 17.12 19.91 7.24
CA PHE A 51 16.97 18.45 7.17
C PHE A 51 16.51 17.97 5.80
N GLU A 52 15.61 18.70 5.13
CA GLU A 52 15.16 18.37 3.77
C GLU A 52 16.32 18.37 2.77
N ILE A 53 17.17 19.41 2.82
CA ILE A 53 18.38 19.52 2.00
C ILE A 53 19.37 18.41 2.36
N LEU A 54 19.59 18.14 3.65
CA LEU A 54 20.50 17.10 4.12
C LEU A 54 20.08 15.71 3.63
N LEU A 55 18.80 15.36 3.75
CA LEU A 55 18.27 14.10 3.24
C LEU A 55 18.35 14.01 1.71
N GLN A 56 18.20 15.14 1.01
CA GLN A 56 18.43 15.21 -0.44
C GLN A 56 19.88 14.90 -0.79
N GLU A 57 20.85 15.50 -0.10
CA GLU A 57 22.26 15.19 -0.31
C GLU A 57 22.60 13.73 0.00
N ILE A 58 22.02 13.18 1.07
CA ILE A 58 22.18 11.76 1.43
C ILE A 58 21.61 10.86 0.33
N SER A 59 20.45 11.19 -0.24
CA SER A 59 19.83 10.42 -1.33
C SER A 59 20.65 10.39 -2.62
N VAL A 60 21.50 11.40 -2.84
CA VAL A 60 22.42 11.46 -3.98
C VAL A 60 23.69 10.65 -3.69
N LYS A 61 24.23 10.73 -2.46
CA LYS A 61 25.47 10.03 -2.08
C LYS A 61 25.26 8.54 -1.79
N ILE A 62 24.13 8.19 -1.18
CA ILE A 62 23.68 6.83 -0.93
C ILE A 62 22.51 6.64 -1.89
N PRO A 63 22.60 5.73 -2.89
CA PRO A 63 21.61 5.61 -3.98
C PRO A 63 20.27 5.03 -3.49
N ILE A 64 19.60 5.76 -2.61
CA ILE A 64 18.30 5.51 -2.02
C ILE A 64 17.43 6.70 -2.40
N SER A 65 16.25 6.43 -2.95
CA SER A 65 15.29 7.48 -3.31
C SER A 65 15.04 8.42 -2.12
N ARG A 66 15.10 9.73 -2.34
CA ARG A 66 14.85 10.76 -1.32
C ARG A 66 13.61 10.48 -0.48
N ASN A 67 12.55 10.04 -1.15
CA ASN A 67 11.25 9.81 -0.54
C ASN A 67 11.22 8.59 0.40
N ARG A 68 12.24 7.73 0.38
CA ARG A 68 12.39 6.61 1.33
C ARG A 68 13.16 7.00 2.60
N LEU A 69 13.77 8.18 2.62
CA LEU A 69 14.51 8.69 3.76
C LEU A 69 13.57 9.57 4.60
N ALA A 70 13.43 9.23 5.87
CA ALA A 70 12.72 10.02 6.86
C ALA A 70 13.61 10.26 8.08
N THR A 71 13.36 11.35 8.79
CA THR A 71 13.86 11.55 10.16
C THR A 71 12.68 11.43 11.10
N ASP A 72 12.91 11.03 12.34
CA ASP A 72 11.90 11.10 13.39
C ASP A 72 11.74 12.51 13.98
N GLU A 73 12.47 13.51 13.45
CA GLU A 73 12.55 14.90 13.93
C GLU A 73 13.12 15.04 15.36
N HIS A 74 13.51 13.93 15.98
CA HIS A 74 14.14 13.92 17.28
C HIS A 74 15.65 13.94 17.10
N PHE A 75 16.29 14.92 17.73
CA PHE A 75 17.75 15.02 17.74
C PHE A 75 18.25 15.22 19.16
N GLN A 76 19.48 14.78 19.39
CA GLN A 76 20.15 14.87 20.67
C GLN A 76 21.50 15.55 20.49
N TYR A 77 21.88 16.35 21.48
CA TYR A 77 23.19 16.97 21.54
C TYR A 77 24.14 16.07 22.31
N VAL A 78 25.20 15.62 21.65
CA VAL A 78 26.24 14.78 22.24
C VAL A 78 27.49 15.63 22.44
N GLN A 79 27.91 15.78 23.70
CA GLN A 79 29.14 16.49 24.04
C GLN A 79 30.35 15.65 23.60
N SER A 80 31.20 16.20 22.74
CA SER A 80 32.49 15.61 22.36
C SER A 80 33.64 16.50 22.84
N ILE A 81 34.86 15.97 22.85
CA ILE A 81 36.07 16.71 23.22
C ILE A 81 36.25 17.96 22.32
N SER A 82 35.80 17.88 21.07
CA SER A 82 35.86 18.97 20.08
C SER A 82 34.67 19.94 20.12
N GLY A 83 33.68 19.72 20.99
CA GLY A 83 32.45 20.52 21.06
C GLY A 83 31.17 19.68 20.99
N THR A 84 30.02 20.35 20.91
CA THR A 84 28.72 19.69 20.87
C THR A 84 28.36 19.27 19.44
N ASN A 85 28.01 18.00 19.24
CA ASN A 85 27.54 17.45 17.97
C ASN A 85 26.05 17.14 18.05
N LEU A 86 25.30 17.39 16.98
CA LEU A 86 23.90 16.98 16.85
C LEU A 86 23.82 15.58 16.25
N GLN A 87 23.13 14.67 16.94
CA GLN A 87 22.86 13.31 16.50
C GLN A 87 21.36 13.12 16.25
N PHE A 88 20.99 12.46 15.16
CA PHE A 88 19.60 12.22 14.78
C PHE A 88 19.46 10.86 14.07
N SER A 89 18.23 10.37 14.02
CA SER A 89 17.91 9.09 13.37
C SER A 89 17.46 9.31 11.93
N ILE A 90 18.00 8.49 11.01
CA ILE A 90 17.55 8.39 9.62
C ILE A 90 16.92 7.02 9.45
N GLN A 91 15.65 7.01 9.09
CA GLN A 91 14.92 5.81 8.77
C GLN A 91 14.86 5.64 7.26
N ILE A 92 15.35 4.51 6.77
CA ILE A 92 15.14 4.04 5.40
C ILE A 92 13.89 3.18 5.43
N MET A 93 12.80 3.73 4.89
CA MET A 93 11.52 3.03 4.84
C MET A 93 11.60 1.78 3.96
N ASN A 94 10.91 0.73 4.44
CA ASN A 94 10.67 -0.48 3.65
C ASN A 94 10.02 -0.13 2.31
N ILE A 95 10.49 -0.72 1.21
CA ILE A 95 9.96 -0.43 -0.13
C ILE A 95 8.44 -0.69 -0.22
N VAL A 96 7.94 -1.68 0.52
CA VAL A 96 6.52 -1.98 0.67
C VAL A 96 5.81 -0.87 1.44
N LEU A 97 6.32 -0.45 2.61
CA LEU A 97 5.76 0.68 3.38
C LEU A 97 5.80 1.99 2.57
N TYR A 98 6.87 2.20 1.82
CA TYR A 98 7.06 3.36 0.97
C TYR A 98 6.02 3.38 -0.15
N GLY A 99 5.79 2.25 -0.83
CA GLY A 99 4.69 2.10 -1.78
C GLY A 99 3.36 2.51 -1.16
N ILE A 100 3.05 2.00 0.03
CA ILE A 100 1.83 2.33 0.79
C ILE A 100 1.75 3.83 1.10
N SER A 101 2.85 4.47 1.53
CA SER A 101 2.89 5.91 1.85
C SER A 101 2.69 6.81 0.63
N GLN A 102 3.17 6.41 -0.54
CA GLN A 102 2.98 7.17 -1.78
C GLN A 102 1.56 7.09 -2.31
N PHE A 103 0.84 6.00 -2.02
CA PHE A 103 -0.61 5.93 -2.26
C PHE A 103 -1.39 6.88 -1.34
N ALA A 104 -0.86 7.25 -0.17
CA ALA A 104 -1.50 8.21 0.73
C ALA A 104 -1.29 9.67 0.29
N LYS A 105 -0.10 10.02 -0.24
CA LYS A 105 0.29 11.41 -0.49
C LYS A 105 -0.31 12.05 -1.76
N SER A 106 -0.82 11.27 -2.72
CA SER A 106 -1.18 11.84 -4.05
C SER A 106 -2.47 12.66 -4.10
N ASP A 107 -3.30 12.66 -3.05
CA ASP A 107 -4.64 13.25 -3.13
C ASP A 107 -4.93 14.27 -1.99
N ASP A 108 -3.92 14.66 -1.21
CA ASP A 108 -4.06 15.66 -0.13
C ASP A 108 -4.27 17.10 -0.65
N GLU A 109 -4.19 17.34 -1.96
CA GLU A 109 -4.45 18.67 -2.54
C GLU A 109 -5.93 18.96 -2.83
N LEU A 110 -6.88 18.03 -2.60
CA LEU A 110 -8.29 18.32 -2.85
C LEU A 110 -9.26 17.44 -2.03
N SER A 111 -9.76 17.94 -0.89
CA SER A 111 -11.18 17.82 -0.43
C SER A 111 -11.34 17.83 1.10
N ALA A 112 -12.37 18.51 1.59
CA ALA A 112 -12.65 18.83 2.98
C ALA A 112 -12.95 17.62 3.91
N ASN A 113 -12.02 17.44 4.86
CA ASN A 113 -12.05 16.97 6.25
C ASN A 113 -12.79 15.69 6.69
N ASN A 114 -13.82 15.18 6.00
CA ASN A 114 -14.48 13.91 6.40
C ASN A 114 -14.35 12.78 5.38
N SER A 115 -14.22 13.10 4.08
CA SER A 115 -13.86 12.10 3.05
C SER A 115 -12.42 11.59 3.24
N ILE A 116 -11.57 12.40 3.87
CA ILE A 116 -10.16 12.09 4.12
C ILE A 116 -10.02 10.86 5.02
N ALA A 117 -10.78 10.78 6.13
CA ALA A 117 -10.66 9.67 7.08
C ALA A 117 -11.09 8.32 6.47
N VAL A 118 -12.21 8.29 5.72
CA VAL A 118 -12.69 7.07 5.04
C VAL A 118 -11.71 6.63 3.96
N ASN A 119 -11.19 7.58 3.16
CA ASN A 119 -10.22 7.29 2.11
C ASN A 119 -8.88 6.80 2.68
N ASN A 120 -8.42 7.38 3.79
CA ASN A 120 -7.19 6.95 4.46
C ASN A 120 -7.34 5.55 5.06
N GLY A 121 -8.50 5.23 5.66
CA GLY A 121 -8.81 3.88 6.14
C GLY A 121 -8.82 2.85 5.00
N LEU A 122 -9.44 3.18 3.87
CA LEU A 122 -9.48 2.31 2.69
C LEU A 122 -8.08 2.10 2.09
N ARG A 123 -7.25 3.15 2.08
CA ARG A 123 -5.85 3.07 1.62
C ARG A 123 -4.97 2.25 2.54
N PHE A 124 -5.10 2.43 3.85
CA PHE A 124 -4.39 1.63 4.84
C PHE A 124 -4.77 0.17 4.69
N LEU A 125 -6.08 -0.13 4.61
CA LEU A 125 -6.57 -1.48 4.35
C LEU A 125 -5.99 -2.03 3.05
N ASN A 126 -6.02 -1.27 1.96
CA ASN A 126 -5.45 -1.67 0.67
C ASN A 126 -3.95 -1.98 0.75
N GLY A 127 -3.17 -1.19 1.49
CA GLY A 127 -1.75 -1.41 1.69
C GLY A 127 -1.45 -2.65 2.55
N VAL A 128 -2.15 -2.79 3.68
CA VAL A 128 -1.98 -3.92 4.60
C VAL A 128 -2.44 -5.22 3.95
N THR A 129 -3.64 -5.23 3.36
CA THR A 129 -4.20 -6.38 2.65
C THR A 129 -3.31 -6.76 1.47
N GLY A 130 -3.04 -5.81 0.57
CA GLY A 130 -2.37 -6.06 -0.70
C GLY A 130 -0.89 -6.41 -0.58
N GLY A 131 -0.16 -5.76 0.33
CA GLY A 131 1.27 -5.95 0.49
C GLY A 131 1.62 -7.09 1.42
N PHE A 132 1.17 -7.04 2.68
CA PHE A 132 1.65 -7.96 3.70
C PHE A 132 0.92 -9.30 3.67
N PHE A 133 -0.42 -9.26 3.59
CA PHE A 133 -1.21 -10.47 3.77
C PHE A 133 -1.33 -11.28 2.49
N ILE A 134 -1.54 -10.66 1.33
CA ILE A 134 -1.62 -11.40 0.05
C ILE A 134 -0.29 -12.09 -0.25
N ILE A 135 0.85 -11.41 -0.09
CA ILE A 135 2.18 -12.01 -0.37
C ILE A 135 2.47 -13.16 0.61
N SER A 136 2.26 -12.93 1.91
CA SER A 136 2.52 -13.98 2.92
C SER A 136 1.57 -15.18 2.73
N HIS A 137 0.28 -14.93 2.50
CA HIS A 137 -0.69 -15.97 2.23
C HIS A 137 -0.35 -16.73 0.94
N SER A 138 0.06 -16.01 -0.12
CA SER A 138 0.51 -16.58 -1.38
C SER A 138 1.65 -17.57 -1.19
N TYR A 139 2.67 -17.15 -0.43
CA TYR A 139 3.83 -17.95 -0.11
C TYR A 139 3.44 -19.22 0.64
N PHE A 140 2.73 -19.09 1.77
CA PHE A 140 2.35 -20.25 2.58
C PHE A 140 1.40 -21.18 1.82
N PHE A 141 0.46 -20.65 1.05
CA PHE A 141 -0.46 -21.46 0.27
C PHE A 141 0.25 -22.25 -0.83
N THR A 142 1.21 -21.64 -1.52
CA THR A 142 2.03 -22.32 -2.53
C THR A 142 2.87 -23.42 -1.87
N HIS A 143 3.56 -23.09 -0.78
CA HIS A 143 4.38 -24.06 -0.04
C HIS A 143 3.53 -25.23 0.49
N PHE A 144 2.33 -24.95 1.00
CA PHE A 144 1.38 -26.00 1.38
C PHE A 144 1.01 -26.91 0.22
N SER A 145 0.57 -26.34 -0.91
CA SER A 145 0.08 -27.10 -2.07
C SER A 145 1.17 -27.92 -2.77
N PHE A 146 2.43 -27.50 -2.70
CA PHE A 146 3.52 -28.17 -3.41
C PHE A 146 4.45 -28.99 -2.53
N ASP A 147 4.68 -28.61 -1.27
CA ASP A 147 5.68 -29.28 -0.42
C ASP A 147 5.02 -30.12 0.67
N ASP A 148 4.24 -29.50 1.55
CA ASP A 148 3.66 -30.18 2.71
C ASP A 148 2.71 -31.32 2.30
N VAL A 149 1.83 -31.03 1.33
CA VAL A 149 0.79 -31.98 0.94
C VAL A 149 1.37 -33.21 0.22
N ASN A 150 2.61 -33.18 -0.28
CA ASN A 150 3.23 -34.37 -0.86
C ASN A 150 3.51 -35.47 0.18
N SER A 151 3.52 -35.15 1.48
CA SER A 151 3.52 -36.17 2.53
C SER A 151 2.29 -37.07 2.50
N LYS A 152 1.20 -36.63 1.85
CA LYS A 152 -0.06 -37.36 1.70
C LYS A 152 -0.57 -37.32 0.25
N PRO A 153 -0.30 -38.37 -0.56
CA PRO A 153 -0.61 -38.35 -1.99
C PRO A 153 -2.10 -38.14 -2.29
N GLU A 154 -3.00 -38.57 -1.40
CA GLU A 154 -4.45 -38.37 -1.50
C GLU A 154 -4.86 -36.89 -1.65
N PHE A 155 -4.09 -35.96 -1.07
CA PHE A 155 -4.38 -34.53 -1.09
C PHE A 155 -3.53 -33.76 -2.12
N SER A 156 -2.46 -34.35 -2.66
CA SER A 156 -1.49 -33.66 -3.52
C SER A 156 -2.13 -33.18 -4.82
N LEU A 157 -2.95 -34.02 -5.47
CA LEU A 157 -3.66 -33.62 -6.67
C LEU A 157 -4.66 -32.49 -6.39
N THR A 158 -5.50 -32.68 -5.35
CA THR A 158 -6.57 -31.75 -5.00
C THR A 158 -6.04 -30.37 -4.63
N SER A 159 -4.97 -30.29 -3.85
CA SER A 159 -4.34 -29.02 -3.47
C SER A 159 -3.77 -28.25 -4.68
N LYS A 160 -3.09 -28.95 -5.60
CA LYS A 160 -2.57 -28.36 -6.84
C LYS A 160 -3.68 -27.84 -7.75
N ILE A 161 -4.80 -28.57 -7.84
CA ILE A 161 -5.98 -28.12 -8.61
C ILE A 161 -6.59 -26.86 -7.96
N ILE A 162 -6.80 -26.86 -6.65
CA ILE A 162 -7.33 -25.69 -5.92
C ILE A 162 -6.41 -24.47 -6.08
N TRP A 163 -5.09 -24.69 -6.16
CA TRP A 163 -4.12 -23.62 -6.41
C TRP A 163 -4.15 -23.11 -7.86
N ALA A 164 -4.19 -24.00 -8.86
CA ALA A 164 -4.06 -23.64 -10.27
C ALA A 164 -5.35 -23.10 -10.91
N VAL A 165 -6.52 -23.65 -10.54
CA VAL A 165 -7.81 -23.31 -11.16
C VAL A 165 -8.15 -21.82 -11.06
N PRO A 166 -8.02 -21.16 -9.89
CA PRO A 166 -8.33 -19.73 -9.78
C PRO A 166 -7.41 -18.86 -10.63
N ILE A 167 -6.11 -19.19 -10.69
CA ILE A 167 -5.14 -18.47 -11.53
C ILE A 167 -5.55 -18.57 -13.00
N PHE A 168 -5.94 -19.78 -13.43
CA PHE A 168 -6.41 -20.00 -14.79
C PHE A 168 -7.71 -19.23 -15.10
N ILE A 169 -8.70 -19.24 -14.20
CA ILE A 169 -9.94 -18.48 -14.35
C ILE A 169 -9.64 -16.98 -14.46
N ASN A 170 -8.80 -16.44 -13.59
CA ASN A 170 -8.40 -15.03 -13.61
C ASN A 170 -7.70 -14.67 -14.94
N ALA A 171 -6.83 -15.55 -15.44
CA ALA A 171 -6.17 -15.38 -16.74
C ALA A 171 -7.16 -15.35 -17.90
N VAL A 172 -8.10 -16.29 -17.94
CA VAL A 172 -9.15 -16.33 -18.98
C VAL A 172 -10.02 -15.08 -18.94
N VAL A 173 -10.51 -14.68 -17.76
CA VAL A 173 -11.33 -13.47 -17.59
C VAL A 173 -10.56 -12.24 -18.05
N PHE A 174 -9.28 -12.13 -17.70
CA PHE A 174 -8.46 -11.02 -18.14
C PHE A 174 -8.27 -10.99 -19.66
N ILE A 175 -7.94 -12.12 -20.29
CA ILE A 175 -7.81 -12.25 -21.75
C ILE A 175 -9.13 -11.86 -22.43
N CYS A 176 -10.27 -12.33 -21.93
CA CYS A 176 -11.59 -11.98 -22.44
C CYS A 176 -11.88 -10.47 -22.38
N ILE A 177 -11.55 -9.83 -21.25
CA ILE A 177 -11.69 -8.37 -21.08
C ILE A 177 -10.79 -7.61 -22.06
N LYS A 178 -9.60 -8.14 -22.35
CA LYS A 178 -8.66 -7.57 -23.31
C LYS A 178 -9.09 -7.72 -24.75
N CYS A 179 -9.52 -8.90 -25.16
CA CYS A 179 -10.02 -9.16 -26.51
C CYS A 179 -11.18 -8.22 -26.88
N LYS A 180 -12.05 -7.86 -25.92
CA LYS A 180 -13.15 -6.91 -26.15
C LYS A 180 -12.73 -5.44 -26.40
N LYS A 181 -11.50 -5.02 -26.04
CA LYS A 181 -11.09 -3.60 -26.05
C LYS A 181 -9.99 -3.24 -27.06
N GLY A 182 -9.51 -4.20 -27.85
CA GLY A 182 -8.39 -4.01 -28.76
C GLY A 182 -7.04 -4.08 -28.02
N PHE A 183 -6.14 -4.92 -28.51
CA PHE A 183 -4.91 -5.33 -27.84
C PHE A 183 -3.83 -4.22 -27.73
N ILE A 184 -4.05 -3.05 -28.36
CA ILE A 184 -2.96 -2.22 -28.91
C ILE A 184 -2.56 -1.02 -28.02
N LYS A 185 -3.23 -0.75 -26.89
CA LYS A 185 -2.72 0.31 -26.00
C LYS A 185 -1.53 -0.21 -25.19
N ASN A 186 -0.36 0.39 -25.43
CA ASN A 186 0.87 0.16 -24.66
C ASN A 186 0.60 0.32 -23.17
N PHE A 187 0.62 -0.80 -22.45
CA PHE A 187 0.64 -0.77 -21.01
C PHE A 187 1.99 -0.22 -20.54
N ARG A 188 1.94 0.61 -19.51
CA ARG A 188 3.16 0.95 -18.76
C ARG A 188 3.59 -0.27 -17.92
N PRO A 189 4.89 -0.46 -17.63
CA PRO A 189 5.42 -1.61 -16.89
C PRO A 189 4.69 -1.88 -15.56
N GLU A 190 4.26 -0.84 -14.86
CA GLU A 190 3.56 -0.97 -13.57
C GLU A 190 2.23 -1.72 -13.74
N GLN A 191 1.56 -1.52 -14.88
CA GLN A 191 0.27 -2.13 -15.17
C GLN A 191 0.41 -3.65 -15.41
N TYR A 192 1.57 -4.13 -15.87
CA TYR A 192 1.86 -5.56 -15.98
C TYR A 192 2.09 -6.20 -14.61
N ILE A 193 2.75 -5.50 -13.67
CA ILE A 193 2.92 -6.00 -12.31
C ILE A 193 1.56 -6.14 -11.63
N PHE A 194 0.71 -5.13 -11.75
CA PHE A 194 -0.66 -5.19 -11.22
C PHE A 194 -1.49 -6.29 -11.86
N LEU A 195 -1.31 -6.50 -13.16
CA LEU A 195 -1.94 -7.63 -13.83
C LEU A 195 -1.51 -8.96 -13.22
N ILE A 196 -0.21 -9.20 -13.07
CA ILE A 196 0.31 -10.45 -12.52
C ILE A 196 -0.23 -10.67 -11.09
N LEU A 197 -0.27 -9.62 -10.27
CA LEU A 197 -0.85 -9.69 -8.92
C LEU A 197 -2.35 -10.01 -8.94
N ALA A 198 -3.10 -9.38 -9.86
CA ALA A 198 -4.52 -9.64 -10.05
C ALA A 198 -4.84 -11.05 -10.58
N LEU A 199 -3.93 -11.64 -11.35
CA LEU A 199 -4.05 -13.03 -11.80
C LEU A 199 -3.90 -14.00 -10.61
N TYR A 200 -2.99 -13.68 -9.70
CA TYR A 200 -2.72 -14.51 -8.53
C TYR A 200 -3.84 -14.40 -7.47
N ASP A 201 -4.34 -13.19 -7.25
CA ASP A 201 -5.37 -12.91 -6.25
C ASP A 201 -6.34 -11.85 -6.77
N SER A 202 -7.58 -12.27 -7.01
CA SER A 202 -8.62 -11.40 -7.58
C SER A 202 -9.00 -10.26 -6.63
N ASP A 203 -8.79 -10.40 -5.32
CA ASP A 203 -9.01 -9.32 -4.35
C ASP A 203 -8.07 -8.13 -4.60
N THR A 204 -6.91 -8.37 -5.22
CA THR A 204 -6.00 -7.30 -5.64
C THR A 204 -6.65 -6.37 -6.66
N LEU A 205 -7.60 -6.87 -7.48
CA LEU A 205 -8.35 -6.01 -8.41
C LEU A 205 -9.26 -5.03 -7.68
N LEU A 206 -9.83 -5.44 -6.55
CA LEU A 206 -10.64 -4.54 -5.73
C LEU A 206 -9.75 -3.48 -5.09
N ILE A 207 -8.58 -3.86 -4.57
CA ILE A 207 -7.63 -2.97 -3.86
C ILE A 207 -7.22 -1.78 -4.72
N ILE A 208 -7.14 -1.96 -6.03
CA ILE A 208 -6.68 -0.90 -6.94
C ILE A 208 -7.89 -0.12 -7.46
N ASN A 209 -8.54 0.63 -6.57
CA ASN A 209 -9.64 1.55 -6.92
C ASN A 209 -9.22 2.59 -8.00
N LYS A 210 -7.91 2.83 -8.15
CA LYS A 210 -7.32 3.76 -9.14
C LYS A 210 -7.37 3.27 -10.59
N VAL A 211 -7.69 1.99 -10.84
CA VAL A 211 -7.79 1.45 -12.22
C VAL A 211 -9.15 1.75 -12.85
N GLU A 212 -10.09 2.40 -12.15
CA GLU A 212 -11.37 2.84 -12.74
C GLU A 212 -11.17 3.74 -13.97
N SER A 213 -10.08 4.54 -13.99
CA SER A 213 -9.67 5.34 -15.16
C SER A 213 -9.28 4.50 -16.38
N ILE A 214 -8.81 3.27 -16.16
CA ILE A 214 -8.35 2.32 -17.20
C ILE A 214 -9.48 1.31 -17.52
N PHE A 215 -10.38 1.05 -16.57
CA PHE A 215 -11.44 0.08 -16.66
C PHE A 215 -12.82 0.71 -16.45
N LYS A 216 -13.59 0.85 -17.53
CA LYS A 216 -15.02 1.22 -17.54
C LYS A 216 -15.82 0.55 -16.41
N LYS A 217 -16.90 1.20 -15.94
CA LYS A 217 -17.86 0.71 -14.92
C LYS A 217 -18.24 -0.78 -15.03
N GLU A 218 -18.38 -1.31 -16.24
CA GLU A 218 -18.65 -2.75 -16.47
C GLU A 218 -17.63 -3.68 -15.80
N PHE A 219 -16.35 -3.26 -15.75
CA PHE A 219 -15.28 -4.01 -15.11
C PHE A 219 -15.44 -4.08 -13.58
N GLN A 220 -16.00 -3.06 -12.94
CA GLN A 220 -16.21 -3.10 -11.49
C GLN A 220 -17.20 -4.21 -11.11
N LEU A 221 -18.26 -4.38 -11.89
CA LEU A 221 -19.22 -5.46 -11.66
C LEU A 221 -18.56 -6.82 -11.92
N THR A 222 -17.79 -6.96 -13.00
CA THR A 222 -17.02 -8.19 -13.27
C THR A 222 -16.00 -8.50 -12.17
N ALA A 223 -15.27 -7.50 -11.68
CA ALA A 223 -14.28 -7.66 -10.62
C ALA A 223 -14.92 -8.07 -9.29
N LYS A 224 -16.07 -7.50 -8.93
CA LYS A 224 -16.83 -7.89 -7.74
C LYS A 224 -17.33 -9.34 -7.82
N ILE A 225 -17.88 -9.74 -8.98
CA ILE A 225 -18.31 -11.12 -9.22
C ILE A 225 -17.11 -12.07 -9.16
N LEU A 226 -15.97 -11.67 -9.75
CA LEU A 226 -14.76 -12.47 -9.76
C LEU A 226 -14.20 -12.67 -8.34
N ALA A 227 -14.11 -11.62 -7.53
CA ALA A 227 -13.68 -11.70 -6.14
C ALA A 227 -14.58 -12.62 -5.32
N PHE A 228 -15.90 -12.53 -5.53
CA PHE A 228 -16.85 -13.45 -4.89
C PHE A 228 -16.69 -14.90 -5.38
N ALA A 229 -16.48 -15.11 -6.67
CA ALA A 229 -16.24 -16.43 -7.24
C ALA A 229 -14.94 -17.03 -6.70
N ASP A 230 -13.86 -16.24 -6.57
CA ASP A 230 -12.58 -16.67 -6.02
C ASP A 230 -12.73 -17.06 -4.54
N LEU A 231 -13.49 -16.29 -3.75
CA LEU A 231 -13.83 -16.66 -2.37
C LEU A 231 -14.48 -18.06 -2.28
N ILE A 232 -15.43 -18.36 -3.15
CA ILE A 232 -16.15 -19.65 -3.14
C ILE A 232 -15.31 -20.78 -3.73
N ILE A 233 -14.65 -20.57 -4.86
CA ILE A 233 -13.95 -21.62 -5.61
C ILE A 233 -12.58 -21.94 -4.98
N LYS A 234 -11.91 -20.95 -4.38
CA LYS A 234 -10.58 -21.11 -3.80
C LYS A 234 -10.64 -21.22 -2.29
N ASN A 235 -11.13 -20.20 -1.60
CA ASN A 235 -10.96 -20.08 -0.15
C ASN A 235 -11.79 -21.13 0.61
N VAL A 236 -13.03 -21.40 0.20
CA VAL A 236 -13.88 -22.41 0.87
C VAL A 236 -13.30 -23.84 0.73
N PRO A 237 -12.99 -24.35 -0.48
CA PRO A 237 -12.32 -25.64 -0.63
C PRO A 237 -10.98 -25.72 0.09
N LEU A 238 -10.20 -24.63 0.09
CA LEU A 238 -8.92 -24.56 0.79
C LEU A 238 -9.08 -24.73 2.31
N ILE A 239 -10.05 -24.05 2.93
CA ILE A 239 -10.33 -24.19 4.36
C ILE A 239 -10.75 -25.63 4.69
N ILE A 240 -11.65 -26.21 3.89
CA ILE A 240 -12.10 -27.60 4.08
C ILE A 240 -10.91 -28.56 3.98
N LEU A 241 -10.08 -28.40 2.95
CA LEU A 241 -8.89 -29.22 2.74
C LEU A 241 -7.92 -29.12 3.94
N GLN A 242 -7.68 -27.91 4.45
CA GLN A 242 -6.82 -27.69 5.61
C GLN A 242 -7.37 -28.34 6.87
N ILE A 243 -8.67 -28.19 7.15
CA ILE A 243 -9.30 -28.82 8.32
C ILE A 243 -9.16 -30.34 8.25
N ILE A 244 -9.40 -30.93 7.08
CA ILE A 244 -9.25 -32.38 6.87
C ILE A 244 -7.78 -32.79 7.04
N TYR A 245 -6.87 -32.08 6.38
CA TYR A 245 -5.42 -32.32 6.45
C TYR A 245 -4.91 -32.28 7.90
N PHE A 246 -5.33 -31.28 8.68
CA PHE A 246 -5.01 -31.14 10.09
C PHE A 246 -5.48 -32.32 10.93
N LYS A 247 -6.71 -32.79 10.69
CA LYS A 247 -7.24 -33.96 11.41
C LYS A 247 -6.50 -35.24 11.05
N SER A 248 -5.97 -35.34 9.84
CA SER A 248 -5.36 -36.57 9.35
C SER A 248 -3.89 -36.73 9.74
N ILE A 249 -3.16 -35.66 10.10
CA ILE A 249 -1.71 -35.73 10.32
C ILE A 249 -1.37 -35.79 11.81
N VAL A 250 -0.42 -36.67 12.14
CA VAL A 250 0.07 -36.88 13.52
C VAL A 250 1.17 -35.87 13.89
N THR A 251 1.89 -35.34 12.91
CA THR A 251 2.97 -34.35 13.08
C THR A 251 2.53 -32.96 12.64
N TYR A 252 2.37 -32.04 13.60
CA TYR A 252 1.96 -30.67 13.33
C TYR A 252 3.02 -29.91 12.52
N SER A 253 2.82 -29.77 11.20
CA SER A 253 3.49 -28.72 10.42
C SER A 253 2.87 -27.37 10.80
N ILE A 254 3.70 -26.34 10.92
CA ILE A 254 3.25 -24.98 11.23
C ILE A 254 2.67 -24.28 10.00
N VAL A 255 3.02 -24.74 8.80
CA VAL A 255 2.63 -24.11 7.53
C VAL A 255 1.12 -24.13 7.32
N PRO A 256 0.40 -25.27 7.43
CA PRO A 256 -1.06 -25.29 7.27
C PRO A 256 -1.77 -24.38 8.28
N LEU A 257 -1.18 -24.18 9.47
CA LEU A 257 -1.73 -23.29 10.50
C LEU A 257 -1.65 -21.84 10.02
N PHE A 258 -0.49 -21.44 9.50
CA PHE A 258 -0.32 -20.12 8.91
C PHE A 258 -1.21 -19.91 7.69
N VAL A 259 -1.41 -20.90 6.82
CA VAL A 259 -2.35 -20.76 5.70
C VAL A 259 -3.78 -20.59 6.23
N LEU A 260 -4.20 -21.36 7.22
CA LEU A 260 -5.55 -21.23 7.80
C LEU A 260 -5.76 -19.85 8.44
N VAL A 261 -4.82 -19.41 9.29
CA VAL A 261 -4.87 -18.10 9.96
C VAL A 261 -4.88 -16.97 8.95
N THR A 262 -4.02 -17.02 7.93
CA THR A 262 -3.99 -15.99 6.87
C THR A 262 -5.25 -16.00 6.01
N THR A 263 -5.85 -17.17 5.75
CA THR A 263 -7.13 -17.27 5.02
C THR A 263 -8.27 -16.64 5.83
N ILE A 264 -8.38 -16.97 7.13
CA ILE A 264 -9.38 -16.39 8.02
C ILE A 264 -9.21 -14.87 8.10
N PHE A 265 -7.98 -14.40 8.27
CA PHE A 265 -7.68 -12.97 8.34
C PHE A 265 -8.03 -12.26 7.03
N LYS A 266 -7.72 -12.86 5.88
CA LYS A 266 -8.10 -12.36 4.56
C LYS A 266 -9.62 -12.21 4.42
N ILE A 267 -10.39 -13.20 4.87
CA ILE A 267 -11.87 -13.13 4.87
C ILE A 267 -12.36 -12.00 5.75
N ILE A 268 -11.82 -11.86 6.98
CA ILE A 268 -12.18 -10.78 7.90
C ILE A 268 -11.92 -9.41 7.27
N LEU A 269 -10.74 -9.22 6.67
CA LEU A 269 -10.39 -7.98 5.97
C LEU A 269 -11.35 -7.69 4.81
N GLY A 270 -11.72 -8.71 4.03
CA GLY A 270 -12.70 -8.58 2.96
C GLY A 270 -14.07 -8.11 3.47
N ILE A 271 -14.51 -8.65 4.61
CA ILE A 271 -15.77 -8.23 5.26
C ILE A 271 -15.67 -6.78 5.74
N ILE A 272 -14.61 -6.42 6.48
CA ILE A 272 -14.39 -5.05 6.99
C ILE A 272 -14.41 -4.05 5.83
N ARG A 273 -13.71 -4.39 4.74
CA ARG A 273 -13.67 -3.56 3.55
C ARG A 273 -15.06 -3.37 2.94
N SER A 274 -15.82 -4.45 2.75
CA SER A 274 -17.18 -4.40 2.22
C SER A 274 -18.09 -3.49 3.07
N ILE A 275 -17.97 -3.59 4.40
CA ILE A 275 -18.68 -2.72 5.35
C ILE A 275 -18.31 -1.24 5.15
N ILE A 276 -17.02 -0.93 5.05
CA ILE A 276 -16.55 0.45 4.84
C ILE A 276 -17.07 1.00 3.50
N GLU A 277 -17.04 0.21 2.43
CA GLU A 277 -17.58 0.61 1.13
C GLU A 277 -19.08 0.94 1.21
N ILE A 278 -19.87 0.15 1.95
CA ILE A 278 -21.30 0.43 2.17
C ILE A 278 -21.49 1.75 2.92
N PHE A 279 -20.70 2.01 3.96
CA PHE A 279 -20.77 3.28 4.70
C PHE A 279 -20.36 4.47 3.84
N ALA A 280 -19.33 4.32 3.00
CA ALA A 280 -18.88 5.37 2.08
C ALA A 280 -19.97 5.75 1.07
N VAL A 281 -20.69 4.76 0.52
CA VAL A 281 -21.80 5.00 -0.42
C VAL A 281 -22.91 5.78 0.27
N ARG A 282 -23.38 5.35 1.45
CA ARG A 282 -24.44 6.05 2.19
C ARG A 282 -24.09 7.51 2.48
N TYR A 283 -22.85 7.75 2.92
CA TYR A 283 -22.39 9.10 3.22
C TYR A 283 -22.36 10.01 1.98
N SER A 284 -22.05 9.44 0.81
CA SER A 284 -22.07 10.19 -0.46
C SER A 284 -23.50 10.56 -0.89
N GLU A 285 -24.47 9.69 -0.65
CA GLU A 285 -25.88 9.94 -0.98
C GLU A 285 -26.47 11.05 -0.09
N GLU A 286 -26.21 11.03 1.21
CA GLU A 286 -26.66 12.06 2.16
C GLU A 286 -26.12 13.45 1.78
N ARG A 287 -24.84 13.54 1.40
CA ARG A 287 -24.23 14.81 0.96
C ARG A 287 -24.83 15.34 -0.34
N ASN A 288 -25.15 14.46 -1.29
CA ASN A 288 -25.77 14.87 -2.55
C ASN A 288 -27.20 15.41 -2.31
N GLN A 289 -27.93 14.81 -1.37
CA GLN A 289 -29.27 15.28 -1.00
C GLN A 289 -29.24 16.65 -0.31
N SER A 290 -28.31 16.89 0.62
CA SER A 290 -28.19 18.19 1.30
C SER A 290 -27.79 19.32 0.33
N THR A 291 -26.86 19.04 -0.60
CA THR A 291 -26.46 19.99 -1.65
C THR A 291 -27.62 20.33 -2.58
N PHE A 292 -28.45 19.34 -2.93
CA PHE A 292 -29.63 19.55 -3.76
C PHE A 292 -30.69 20.41 -3.04
N GLN A 293 -30.90 20.20 -1.74
CA GLN A 293 -31.80 21.03 -0.94
C GLN A 293 -31.29 22.48 -0.79
N GLU A 294 -30.00 22.69 -0.56
CA GLU A 294 -29.41 24.03 -0.46
C GLU A 294 -29.57 24.81 -1.78
N ASN A 295 -29.32 24.15 -2.91
CA ASN A 295 -29.48 24.76 -4.24
C ASN A 295 -30.95 25.09 -4.56
N LYS A 296 -31.88 24.23 -4.14
CA LYS A 296 -33.32 24.50 -4.26
C LYS A 296 -33.72 25.75 -3.46
N ASN A 297 -33.30 25.82 -2.19
CA ASN A 297 -33.58 26.97 -1.32
C ASN A 297 -32.99 28.29 -1.85
N LYS A 298 -31.80 28.26 -2.48
CA LYS A 298 -31.22 29.44 -3.14
C LYS A 298 -32.01 29.89 -4.36
N LYS A 299 -32.51 28.95 -5.17
CA LYS A 299 -33.33 29.26 -6.35
C LYS A 299 -34.67 29.90 -5.96
N ASP A 300 -35.31 29.40 -4.91
CA ASP A 300 -36.58 29.91 -4.42
C ASP A 300 -36.42 31.33 -3.84
N LYS A 301 -35.35 31.59 -3.07
CA LYS A 301 -35.00 32.94 -2.59
C LYS A 301 -34.76 33.94 -3.72
N ASN A 302 -34.00 33.57 -4.73
CA ASN A 302 -33.73 34.46 -5.87
C ASN A 302 -35.00 34.77 -6.67
N THR A 303 -35.95 33.83 -6.72
CA THR A 303 -37.24 34.02 -7.39
C THR A 303 -38.12 35.02 -6.62
N GLN A 304 -38.18 34.92 -5.29
CA GLN A 304 -38.90 35.89 -4.45
C GLN A 304 -38.34 37.31 -4.59
N ILE A 305 -37.01 37.48 -4.61
CA ILE A 305 -36.36 38.79 -4.75
C ILE A 305 -36.67 39.44 -6.12
N GLN A 306 -36.94 38.67 -7.18
CA GLN A 306 -37.36 39.23 -8.46
C GLN A 306 -38.82 39.72 -8.45
N PHE A 307 -39.71 39.05 -7.72
CA PHE A 307 -41.11 39.48 -7.61
C PHE A 307 -41.29 40.75 -6.76
N GLU A 308 -40.42 41.00 -5.76
CA GLU A 308 -40.47 42.24 -4.96
C GLU A 308 -39.95 43.49 -5.70
N LYS A 309 -39.32 43.33 -6.87
CA LYS A 309 -38.74 44.45 -7.65
C LYS A 309 -39.63 44.93 -8.79
N ILE A 310 -40.80 44.34 -8.99
CA ILE A 310 -41.81 44.70 -10.01
C ILE A 310 -42.96 45.42 -9.32
#